data_AF-A0A1G3UMJ7-F1
#
_entry.id   AF-A0A1G3UMJ7-F1
#
_cell.length_a   1.000
_cell.length_b   1.000
_cell.length_c   1.000
_cell.angle_alpha   90.00
_cell.angle_beta   90.00
_cell.angle_gamma   90.00
#
_symmetry.space_group_name_H-M   'P 1'
#
loop_
_entity.id
_entity.type
_entity.pdbx_description
1 polymer ?
#
loop_
_entity_poly.entity_id
_entity_poly.type
_entity_poly.pdbx_seq_one_letter_code
_entity_poly.pdbx_strand_id
1 'polypeptide(L)' 'MKIEYSKNIDALYIRLRDAGIADSIDIEEGVTADLDEQGHIVGLEILDASEKLNVSELANITIENIPMYRHGDRF' A
#
# COMPACT_ATOMS: atom_id res chain seq x y z
N MET A 1 -3.09 8.50 1.89
CA MET A 1 -3.13 7.10 1.45
C MET A 1 -4.08 6.98 0.27
N LYS A 2 -3.75 6.15 -0.72
CA LYS A 2 -4.59 5.83 -1.88
C LYS A 2 -4.47 4.34 -2.18
N ILE A 3 -5.58 3.67 -2.45
CA ILE A 3 -5.62 2.25 -2.80
C ILE A 3 -6.24 2.16 -4.19
N GLU A 4 -5.56 1.51 -5.12
CA GLU A 4 -5.96 1.41 -6.52
C GLU A 4 -5.82 -0.03 -7.01
N TYR A 5 -6.89 -0.55 -7.61
CA TYR A 5 -6.86 -1.83 -8.28
C TYR A 5 -6.95 -1.63 -9.79
N SER A 6 -5.95 -2.11 -10.53
CA SER A 6 -5.90 -2.09 -11.98
C SER A 6 -6.40 -3.41 -12.55
N LYS A 7 -7.64 -3.41 -13.05
CA LYS A 7 -8.24 -4.59 -13.70
C LYS A 7 -7.48 -5.06 -14.95
N ASN A 8 -6.79 -4.15 -15.63
CA ASN A 8 -6.12 -4.45 -16.90
C ASN A 8 -4.90 -5.36 -16.72
N ILE A 9 -4.26 -5.31 -15.55
CA ILE A 9 -3.03 -6.06 -15.23
C ILE A 9 -3.16 -6.86 -13.93
N ASP A 10 -4.37 -6.99 -13.38
CA ASP A 10 -4.67 -7.63 -12.10
C ASP A 10 -3.69 -7.22 -10.97
N ALA A 11 -3.56 -5.92 -10.74
CA ALA A 11 -2.62 -5.39 -9.75
C ALA A 11 -3.32 -4.51 -8.71
N LEU A 12 -2.95 -4.68 -7.44
CA LEU A 12 -3.32 -3.80 -6.34
C LEU A 12 -2.11 -2.94 -5.96
N TYR A 13 -2.29 -1.62 -5.98
CA TYR A 13 -1.31 -0.66 -5.48
C TYR A 13 -1.86 0.10 -4.27
N ILE A 14 -1.09 0.12 -3.19
CA ILE A 14 -1.39 0.85 -1.96
C ILE A 14 -0.32 1.92 -1.77
N ARG A 15 -0.65 3.17 -2.10
CA ARG A 15 0.19 4.34 -1.82
C ARG A 15 -0.03 4.79 -0.37
N LEU A 16 0.96 4.58 0.49
CA LEU A 16 0.89 4.95 1.91
C LEU A 16 1.20 6.43 2.11
N ARG A 17 2.26 6.93 1.45
CA ARG A 17 2.75 8.30 1.57
C ARG A 17 2.76 9.01 0.22
N ASP A 18 2.52 10.32 0.25
CA ASP A 18 2.75 11.13 -0.93
C ASP A 18 4.21 11.59 -0.97
N ALA A 19 5.06 10.72 -1.52
CA ALA A 19 6.50 10.91 -1.64
C ALA A 19 7.00 10.34 -2.98
N GLY A 20 8.20 10.76 -3.39
CA GLY A 20 8.88 10.19 -4.56
C GLY A 20 9.37 8.78 -4.28
N ILE A 21 9.31 7.92 -5.29
CA ILE A 21 9.87 6.57 -5.27
C ILE A 21 11.30 6.67 -5.83
N ALA A 22 12.27 6.19 -5.06
CA ALA A 22 13.69 6.19 -5.43
C ALA A 22 14.26 4.78 -5.58
N ASP A 23 13.68 3.80 -4.87
CA ASP A 23 14.09 2.41 -4.91
C ASP A 23 12.88 1.50 -4.65
N SER A 24 13.00 0.21 -4.95
CA SER A 24 11.97 -0.79 -4.72
C SER A 24 12.60 -2.10 -4.24
N ILE A 25 11.95 -2.78 -3.30
CA ILE A 25 12.37 -4.10 -2.80
C ILE A 25 11.30 -5.14 -3.11
N ASP A 26 11.72 -6.25 -3.71
CA ASP A 26 10.85 -7.41 -3.88
C ASP A 26 10.78 -8.18 -2.56
N ILE A 27 9.57 -8.33 -2.03
CA ILE A 27 9.30 -9.09 -0.81
C ILE A 27 9.12 -10.56 -1.15
N GLU A 28 8.36 -10.82 -2.21
CA GLU A 28 8.20 -12.12 -2.86
C GLU A 28 7.83 -11.91 -4.34
N GLU A 29 7.65 -13.00 -5.08
CA GLU A 29 7.26 -12.92 -6.49
C GLU A 29 5.93 -12.17 -6.66
N GLY A 30 5.98 -11.05 -7.39
CA GLY A 30 4.82 -10.20 -7.64
C GLY A 30 4.38 -9.35 -6.44
N VAL A 31 5.21 -9.21 -5.40
CA VAL A 31 4.95 -8.29 -4.28
C VAL A 31 6.17 -7.41 -4.02
N THR A 32 5.98 -6.11 -4.18
CA THR A 32 7.08 -5.12 -4.14
C THR A 32 6.73 -3.98 -3.18
N ALA A 33 7.71 -3.52 -2.41
CA ALA A 33 7.60 -2.29 -1.62
C ALA A 33 8.44 -1.17 -2.24
N ASP A 34 7.80 -0.05 -2.51
CA ASP A 34 8.46 1.17 -3.00
C ASP A 34 9.02 1.97 -1.82
N LEU A 35 10.23 2.49 -1.98
CA LEU A 35 10.96 3.25 -0.97
C LEU A 35 11.31 4.65 -1.47
N ASP A 36 11.36 5.63 -0.56
CA ASP A 36 11.92 6.95 -0.83
C ASP A 36 13.46 6.94 -0.73
N GLU A 37 14.09 8.07 -1.04
CA GLU A 37 15.56 8.22 -1.01
C GLU A 37 16.17 7.96 0.38
N GLN A 38 15.37 7.96 1.45
CA GLN A 38 15.81 7.65 2.81
C GLN A 38 15.51 6.19 3.21
N GLY A 39 14.98 5.38 2.29
CA GLY A 39 14.64 3.98 2.53
C GLY A 39 13.31 3.79 3.27
N HIS A 40 12.46 4.82 3.37
CA HIS A 40 11.15 4.68 3.99
C HIS A 40 10.10 4.27 2.97
N ILE A 41 9.17 3.41 3.37
CA ILE A 41 8.11 2.91 2.48
C ILE A 41 7.22 4.05 1.97
N VAL A 42 6.98 4.05 0.67
CA VAL A 42 6.07 4.94 -0.07
C VAL A 42 4.80 4.20 -0.46
N GLY A 43 4.92 2.98 -0.95
CA GLY A 43 3.80 2.16 -1.40
C GLY A 43 4.10 0.66 -1.45
N LEU A 44 3.05 -0.11 -1.72
CA LEU A 44 3.10 -1.57 -1.92
C LEU A 44 2.38 -1.91 -3.22
N GLU A 45 3.00 -2.76 -4.03
CA GLU A 45 2.42 -3.36 -5.23
C GLU A 45 2.23 -4.87 -5.03
N ILE A 46 1.08 -5.38 -5.47
CA ILE A 46 0.75 -6.81 -5.52
C ILE A 46 0.22 -7.10 -6.92
N LEU A 47 0.96 -7.89 -7.70
CA LEU A 47 0.54 -8.45 -8.99
C LEU A 47 -0.24 -9.74 -8.79
N ASP A 48 -1.04 -10.12 -9.78
CA ASP A 48 -2.02 -11.23 -9.71
C ASP A 48 -2.85 -11.13 -8.42
N ALA A 49 -3.28 -9.92 -8.09
CA ALA A 49 -3.90 -9.61 -6.81
C ALA A 49 -5.20 -10.41 -6.61
N SER A 50 -5.93 -10.76 -7.67
CA SER A 50 -7.11 -11.62 -7.58
C SER A 50 -6.80 -13.08 -7.23
N GLU A 51 -5.57 -13.53 -7.46
CA GLU A 51 -5.10 -14.87 -7.10
C GLU A 51 -4.47 -14.90 -5.69
N LYS A 52 -3.71 -13.85 -5.34
CA LYS A 52 -3.01 -13.74 -4.04
C LYS A 52 -3.93 -13.30 -2.90
N LEU A 53 -5.02 -12.59 -3.20
CA LEU A 53 -5.95 -12.05 -2.22
C LEU A 53 -7.37 -12.58 -2.46
N ASN A 54 -8.15 -12.66 -1.38
CA ASN A 54 -9.57 -12.99 -1.53
C ASN A 54 -10.29 -11.79 -2.17
N VAL A 55 -10.84 -12.00 -3.37
CA VAL A 55 -11.57 -10.98 -4.14
C VAL A 55 -12.75 -10.38 -3.36
N SER A 56 -13.40 -11.14 -2.47
CA SER A 56 -14.47 -10.58 -1.62
C SER A 56 -13.96 -9.57 -0.61
N GLU A 57 -12.71 -9.72 -0.16
CA GLU A 57 -12.04 -8.78 0.74
C GLU A 57 -11.51 -7.56 -0.01
N LEU A 58 -11.10 -7.70 -1.28
CA LEU A 58 -10.68 -6.54 -2.10
C LEU A 58 -11.78 -5.47 -2.27
N ALA A 59 -13.06 -5.87 -2.14
CA ALA A 59 -14.19 -4.96 -2.22
C ALA A 59 -14.46 -4.19 -0.90
N ASN A 60 -13.84 -4.59 0.21
CA ASN A 60 -14.12 -4.06 1.54
C ASN A 60 -12.84 -3.58 2.22
N ILE A 61 -12.75 -2.29 2.51
CA ILE A 61 -11.63 -1.73 3.28
C ILE A 61 -12.13 -1.40 4.68
N THR A 62 -11.58 -2.09 5.67
CA THR A 62 -11.84 -1.85 7.09
C THR A 62 -10.69 -1.06 7.69
N ILE A 63 -11.02 0.03 8.38
CA ILE A 63 -10.06 0.93 9.02
C ILE A 63 -10.43 1.05 10.50
N GLU A 64 -9.54 0.60 11.39
CA GLU A 64 -9.78 0.56 12.84
C GLU A 64 -8.67 1.27 13.60
N ASN A 65 -8.99 1.79 14.79
CA ASN A 65 -8.05 2.38 15.74
C ASN A 65 -7.16 3.51 15.17
N ILE A 66 -7.68 4.29 14.21
CA ILE A 66 -6.90 5.38 13.60
C ILE A 66 -6.70 6.51 14.61
N PRO A 67 -5.44 6.90 14.89
CA PRO A 67 -5.18 8.09 15.67
C PRO A 67 -5.55 9.32 14.84
N MET A 68 -6.54 10.08 15.31
CA MET A 68 -6.93 11.36 14.70
C MET A 68 -6.01 12.51 15.10
N TYR A 69 -5.09 12.25 16.03
CA TYR A 69 -4.12 13.20 16.57
C TYR A 69 -2.76 12.54 16.67
N ARG A 70 -1.69 13.32 16.51
CA ARG A 70 -0.35 12.78 16.75
C ARG A 70 -0.14 12.60 18.24
N HIS A 71 0.60 11.57 18.61
CA HIS A 71 0.99 11.34 19.99
C HIS A 71 1.80 12.57 20.49
N GLY A 72 1.16 13.44 21.26
CA GLY A 72 1.75 14.71 21.71
C GLY A 72 0.87 15.95 21.47
N ASP A 73 -0.16 15.87 20.64
CA ASP A 73 -1.14 16.94 20.47
C ASP A 73 -2.06 16.96 21.71
N ARG A 74 -1.63 17.63 22.79
CA ARG A 74 -2.47 17.93 23.95
C ARG A 74 -3.13 19.28 23.75
N PHE A 75 -4.42 19.37 24.08
CA PHE A 75 -5.10 20.64 24.34
C PHE A 75 -4.52 21.32 25.59
#